data_AF-A0A1B6DIA0-F1
#
_entry.id   AF-A0A1B6DIA0-F1
#
_cell.length_a   1.000
_cell.length_b   1.000
_cell.length_c   1.000
_cell.angle_alpha   90.00
_cell.angle_beta   90.00
_cell.angle_gamma   90.00
#
_symmetry.space_group_name_H-M   'P 1'
#
loop_
_entity.id
_entity.type
_entity.pdbx_description
1 polymer ?
#
loop_
_entity_poly.entity_id
_entity_poly.type
_entity_poly.pdbx_seq_one_letter_code
_entity_poly.pdbx_strand_id
1 'polypeptide(L)'
;MEILELKDTKTVPDTFYPYSEDSSIPIIIDNGSYNCRVGWITSQKPLLSFKNLIAKPRKERGKKDGETQVGNDITNIEAVRFQLKTQFDRNVVTHFEVQEQIFDYIFSHLGIDTEGSIDHPVVMTEALLNPNYSRMCKKKILK
;
A
#
# COMPACT_ATOMS: atom_id res chain seq x y z
N MET A 1 39.04 -13.01 -11.34
CA MET A 1 38.11 -13.18 -10.20
C MET A 1 37.10 -12.06 -10.35
N GLU A 2 35.86 -12.38 -10.70
CA GLU A 2 34.82 -11.40 -10.98
C GLU A 2 34.12 -11.05 -9.65
N ILE A 3 34.25 -9.81 -9.20
CA ILE A 3 33.63 -9.33 -7.97
C ILE A 3 32.26 -8.77 -8.34
N LEU A 4 31.20 -9.43 -7.90
CA LEU A 4 29.84 -8.93 -8.02
C LEU A 4 29.52 -8.07 -6.81
N GLU A 5 29.27 -6.78 -7.04
CA GLU A 5 28.87 -5.84 -6.00
C GLU A 5 27.35 -5.91 -5.80
N LEU A 6 26.93 -6.30 -4.59
CA LEU A 6 25.53 -6.28 -4.18
C LEU A 6 25.09 -4.84 -3.94
N LYS A 7 24.26 -4.31 -4.84
CA LYS A 7 23.65 -2.99 -4.67
C LYS A 7 22.38 -3.11 -3.84
N ASP A 8 22.48 -2.76 -2.57
CA ASP A 8 21.29 -2.54 -1.76
C ASP A 8 20.58 -1.27 -2.23
N THR A 9 19.44 -1.45 -2.91
CA THR A 9 18.58 -0.34 -3.29
C THR A 9 17.90 0.21 -2.03
N LYS A 10 18.36 1.37 -1.56
CA LYS A 10 17.68 2.11 -0.50
C LYS A 10 16.29 2.52 -0.99
N THR A 11 15.29 2.35 -0.13
CA THR A 11 13.94 2.84 -0.38
C THR A 11 13.92 4.37 -0.27
N VAL A 12 13.17 5.02 -1.15
CA VAL A 12 12.93 6.46 -1.15
C VAL A 12 11.43 6.65 -0.89
N PRO A 13 11.03 7.56 0.02
CA PRO A 13 9.62 7.84 0.28
C PRO A 13 8.84 8.13 -1.02
N ASP A 14 7.61 7.62 -1.10
CA ASP A 14 6.79 7.82 -2.29
C ASP A 14 6.36 9.29 -2.43
N THR A 15 6.08 9.71 -3.65
CA THR A 15 5.73 11.10 -3.96
C THR A 15 4.23 11.31 -3.80
N PHE A 16 3.85 12.46 -3.25
CA PHE A 16 2.47 12.94 -3.27
C PHE A 16 2.16 13.60 -4.62
N TYR A 17 1.20 13.05 -5.34
CA TYR A 17 0.72 13.58 -6.60
C TYR A 17 -0.45 14.55 -6.35
N PRO A 18 -0.52 15.68 -7.08
CA PRO A 18 -1.69 16.54 -7.03
C PRO A 18 -2.89 15.81 -7.65
N TYR A 19 -4.07 16.03 -7.07
CA TYR A 19 -5.32 15.57 -7.65
C TYR A 19 -5.50 16.20 -9.04
N SER A 20 -5.65 15.38 -10.06
CA SER A 20 -5.55 15.83 -11.47
C SER A 20 -6.55 15.18 -12.42
N GLU A 21 -7.33 14.20 -11.96
CA GLU A 21 -8.19 13.39 -12.83
C GLU A 21 -9.67 13.57 -12.46
N ASP A 22 -10.54 13.38 -13.45
CA ASP A 22 -11.99 13.39 -13.24
C ASP A 22 -12.42 12.13 -12.47
N SER A 23 -13.49 12.24 -11.67
CA SER A 23 -14.06 11.13 -10.89
C SER A 23 -14.44 9.89 -11.72
N SER A 24 -14.68 10.08 -13.03
CA SER A 24 -14.96 8.96 -13.93
C SER A 24 -13.76 8.07 -14.27
N ILE A 25 -12.53 8.56 -14.05
CA ILE A 25 -11.30 7.87 -14.42
C ILE A 25 -10.98 6.76 -13.41
N PRO A 26 -10.84 5.49 -13.85
CA PRO A 26 -10.52 4.39 -12.96
C PRO A 26 -9.11 4.43 -12.37
N ILE A 27 -9.01 4.02 -11.10
CA ILE A 27 -7.75 3.72 -10.40
C ILE A 27 -7.44 2.24 -10.58
N ILE A 28 -6.22 1.92 -11.01
CA ILE A 28 -5.71 0.56 -11.14
C ILE A 28 -4.82 0.25 -9.94
N ILE A 29 -5.17 -0.79 -9.19
CA ILE A 29 -4.39 -1.28 -8.03
C ILE A 29 -3.96 -2.72 -8.29
N ASP A 30 -2.69 -2.92 -8.59
CA ASP A 30 -2.07 -4.25 -8.54
C ASP A 30 -1.68 -4.57 -7.09
N ASN A 31 -2.60 -5.24 -6.37
CA ASN A 31 -2.48 -5.54 -4.94
C ASN A 31 -1.63 -6.80 -4.70
N GLY A 32 -0.37 -6.76 -5.14
CA GLY A 32 0.59 -7.84 -4.95
C GLY A 32 1.07 -7.94 -3.50
N SER A 33 1.30 -9.16 -3.01
CA SER A 33 1.71 -9.38 -1.61
C SER A 33 3.13 -8.92 -1.29
N TYR A 34 3.99 -8.83 -2.30
CA TYR A 34 5.34 -8.28 -2.14
C TYR A 34 5.40 -6.79 -2.50
N ASN A 35 4.91 -6.43 -3.67
CA ASN A 35 4.94 -5.07 -4.20
C ASN A 35 3.52 -4.68 -4.65
N CYS A 36 3.04 -3.55 -4.14
CA CYS A 36 1.79 -2.93 -4.54
C CYS A 36 2.09 -1.86 -5.59
N ARG A 37 1.35 -1.86 -6.70
CA ARG A 37 1.51 -0.85 -7.75
C ARG A 37 0.19 -0.16 -8.01
N VAL A 38 0.22 1.16 -8.10
CA VAL A 38 -0.98 1.96 -8.29
C VAL A 38 -0.77 3.03 -9.34
N GLY A 39 -1.79 3.29 -10.14
CA GLY A 39 -1.86 4.44 -11.02
C GLY A 39 -3.24 4.59 -11.65
N TRP A 40 -3.43 5.69 -12.37
CA TRP A 40 -4.59 5.90 -13.20
C TRP A 40 -4.55 5.00 -14.44
N ILE A 41 -5.72 4.66 -14.98
CA ILE A 41 -5.79 3.91 -16.25
C ILE A 41 -5.14 4.65 -17.43
N THR A 42 -5.06 5.98 -17.35
CA THR A 42 -4.45 6.89 -18.32
C THR A 42 -2.92 6.90 -18.23
N SER A 43 -2.35 6.47 -17.11
CA SER A 43 -0.91 6.48 -16.87
C SER A 43 -0.19 5.33 -17.58
N GLN A 44 0.91 5.65 -18.27
CA GLN A 44 1.75 4.66 -18.96
C GLN A 44 2.56 3.77 -17.98
N LYS A 45 2.79 4.26 -16.76
CA LYS A 45 3.54 3.58 -15.70
C LYS A 45 2.80 3.76 -14.38
N PRO A 46 2.98 2.84 -13.41
CA PRO A 46 2.43 3.04 -12.08
C PRO A 46 3.02 4.32 -11.46
N LEU A 47 2.17 5.11 -10.82
CA LEU A 47 2.55 6.30 -10.06
C LEU A 47 3.20 5.92 -8.72
N LEU A 48 2.71 4.84 -8.10
CA LEU A 48 3.21 4.30 -6.84
C LEU A 48 3.68 2.86 -7.06
N SER A 49 4.82 2.51 -6.46
CA SER A 49 5.34 1.14 -6.44
C SER A 49 6.11 0.91 -5.14
N PHE A 50 5.46 0.27 -4.18
CA PHE A 50 5.97 0.15 -2.81
C PHE A 50 5.79 -1.25 -2.23
N LYS A 51 6.65 -1.60 -1.27
CA LYS A 51 6.54 -2.87 -0.54
C LYS A 51 5.20 -2.94 0.20
N ASN A 52 4.45 -4.02 0.04
CA ASN A 52 3.08 -4.11 0.58
C ASN A 52 3.07 -4.56 2.05
N LEU A 53 3.57 -3.67 2.91
CA LEU A 53 3.75 -3.89 4.34
C LEU A 53 3.74 -2.55 5.09
N ILE A 54 3.41 -2.63 6.37
CA ILE A 54 3.39 -1.49 7.29
C ILE A 54 4.32 -1.74 8.47
N ALA A 55 4.86 -0.67 9.06
CA ALA A 55 5.54 -0.70 10.34
C ALA A 55 4.67 0.02 11.37
N LYS A 56 4.07 -0.74 12.30
CA LYS A 56 3.27 -0.15 13.40
C LYS A 56 4.17 0.11 14.60
N PRO A 57 4.33 1.38 15.03
CA PRO A 57 5.16 1.70 16.18
C PRO A 57 4.62 1.03 17.44
N ARG A 58 5.53 0.56 18.29
CA ARG A 58 5.16 0.03 19.60
C ARG A 58 4.75 1.18 20.51
N LYS A 59 3.62 1.02 21.19
CA LYS A 59 3.16 1.92 22.23
C LYS A 59 4.10 1.83 23.44
N GLU A 60 5.11 2.69 23.50
CA GLU A 60 5.98 2.78 24.67
C GLU A 60 5.36 3.71 25.72
N ARG A 61 5.19 3.22 26.95
CA ARG A 61 4.68 4.03 28.05
C ARG A 61 5.60 5.25 28.26
N GLY A 62 5.06 6.45 28.06
CA GLY A 62 5.74 7.72 28.34
C GLY A 62 6.44 8.38 27.14
N LYS A 63 6.33 7.83 25.93
CA LYS A 63 6.76 8.51 24.69
C LYS A 63 5.57 8.83 23.79
N LYS A 64 5.72 9.86 22.96
CA LYS A 64 4.76 10.15 21.89
C LYS A 64 4.77 8.95 20.93
N ASP A 65 3.60 8.40 20.65
CA ASP A 65 3.46 7.31 19.69
C ASP A 65 4.03 7.76 18.33
N GLY A 66 4.81 6.90 17.68
CA GLY A 66 5.28 7.15 16.33
C GLY A 66 4.12 7.10 15.33
N GLU A 67 4.35 7.59 14.12
CA GLU A 67 3.42 7.42 13.01
C GLU A 67 3.59 6.04 12.36
N THR A 68 2.50 5.48 11.81
CA THR A 68 2.58 4.22 11.07
C THR A 68 3.22 4.49 9.72
N GLN A 69 4.28 3.75 9.40
CA GLN A 69 4.98 3.89 8.13
C GLN A 69 4.51 2.80 7.16
N VAL A 70 4.41 3.13 5.88
CA VAL A 70 3.96 2.22 4.84
C VAL A 70 5.05 2.08 3.77
N GLY A 71 5.30 0.85 3.32
CA GLY A 71 6.11 0.59 2.13
C GLY A 71 7.47 1.28 2.12
N ASN A 72 7.65 2.21 1.17
CA ASN A 72 8.94 2.87 0.95
C ASN A 72 9.27 3.95 1.98
N ASP A 73 8.29 4.40 2.79
CA ASP A 73 8.53 5.31 3.91
C ASP A 73 9.33 4.66 5.05
N ILE A 74 9.39 3.33 5.04
CA ILE A 74 10.22 2.56 5.96
C ILE A 74 11.67 2.62 5.47
N THR A 75 12.43 3.57 6.03
CA THR A 75 13.82 3.83 5.65
C THR A 75 14.78 2.70 6.04
N ASN A 76 14.54 2.04 7.18
CA ASN A 76 15.36 0.92 7.66
C ASN A 76 14.48 -0.24 8.11
N ILE A 77 14.20 -1.15 7.17
CA ILE A 77 13.36 -2.33 7.39
C ILE A 77 13.92 -3.28 8.46
N GLU A 78 15.24 -3.34 8.62
CA GLU A 78 15.89 -4.20 9.61
C GLU A 78 15.69 -3.65 11.03
N ALA A 79 15.83 -2.34 11.19
CA ALA A 79 15.63 -1.67 12.48
C ALA A 79 14.19 -1.84 13.01
N VAL A 80 13.20 -1.86 12.10
CA VAL A 80 11.77 -2.02 12.46
C VAL A 80 11.23 -3.43 12.21
N ARG A 81 12.09 -4.43 11.98
CA ARG A 81 11.70 -5.80 11.57
C ARG A 81 10.61 -6.42 12.46
N PHE A 82 10.68 -6.20 13.78
CA PHE A 82 9.72 -6.75 14.75
C PHE A 82 8.38 -5.98 14.82
N GLN A 83 8.25 -4.90 14.05
CA GLN A 83 7.06 -4.05 13.97
C GLN A 83 6.34 -4.20 12.62
N LEU A 84 6.95 -4.94 11.69
CA LEU A 84 6.40 -5.15 10.35
C LEU A 84 5.16 -6.03 10.38
N LYS A 85 4.14 -5.62 9.65
CA LYS A 85 2.92 -6.38 9.40
C LYS A 85 2.56 -6.29 7.92
N THR A 86 1.90 -7.33 7.42
CA THR A 86 1.31 -7.35 6.08
C THR A 86 -0.15 -7.77 6.20
N GLN A 87 -0.98 -7.33 5.26
CA GLN A 87 -2.38 -7.71 5.19
C GLN A 87 -2.60 -9.15 4.70
N PHE A 88 -1.56 -9.76 4.12
CA PHE A 88 -1.65 -11.04 3.46
C PHE A 88 -1.28 -12.21 4.38
N ASP A 89 -2.01 -13.30 4.22
CA ASP A 89 -1.46 -14.64 4.43
C ASP A 89 -1.14 -15.23 3.05
N ARG A 90 0.16 -15.40 2.77
CA ARG A 90 0.72 -15.71 1.43
C ARG A 90 0.35 -14.66 0.37
N ASN A 91 -0.79 -14.84 -0.28
CA ASN A 91 -1.33 -13.97 -1.33
C ASN A 91 -2.82 -13.63 -1.12
N VAL A 92 -3.43 -14.11 -0.05
CA VAL A 92 -4.83 -13.83 0.29
C VAL A 92 -4.87 -12.76 1.37
N VAL A 93 -5.68 -11.71 1.16
CA VAL A 93 -5.90 -10.67 2.18
C VAL A 93 -6.73 -11.26 3.32
N THR A 94 -6.15 -11.22 4.53
CA THR A 94 -6.76 -11.73 5.76
C THR A 94 -6.83 -10.67 6.86
N HIS A 95 -5.89 -9.72 6.90
CA HIS A 95 -5.88 -8.64 7.89
C HIS A 95 -6.39 -7.34 7.28
N PHE A 96 -7.71 -7.13 7.38
CA PHE A 96 -8.40 -6.03 6.72
C PHE A 96 -8.06 -4.65 7.29
N GLU A 97 -7.77 -4.53 8.59
CA GLU A 97 -7.31 -3.27 9.20
C GLU A 97 -5.98 -2.78 8.61
N VAL A 98 -5.10 -3.70 8.21
CA VAL A 98 -3.84 -3.34 7.54
C VAL A 98 -4.12 -2.95 6.11
N GLN A 99 -5.03 -3.66 5.43
CA GLN A 99 -5.43 -3.35 4.05
C GLN A 99 -6.08 -1.96 3.94
N GLU A 100 -6.88 -1.54 4.93
CA GLU A 100 -7.47 -0.21 5.03
C GLU A 100 -6.38 0.87 5.11
N GLN A 101 -5.40 0.72 6.01
CA GLN A 101 -4.27 1.66 6.11
C GLN A 101 -3.42 1.73 4.83
N ILE A 102 -3.26 0.62 4.11
CA ILE A 102 -2.61 0.61 2.79
C ILE A 102 -3.43 1.42 1.76
N PHE A 103 -4.76 1.35 1.82
CA PHE A 103 -5.61 2.13 0.94
C PHE A 103 -5.58 3.63 1.27
N ASP A 104 -5.63 3.99 2.55
CA ASP A 104 -5.47 5.39 2.99
C ASP A 104 -4.14 5.97 2.48
N TYR A 105 -3.07 5.18 2.57
CA TYR A 105 -1.77 5.53 2.02
C TYR A 105 -1.82 5.76 0.51
N ILE A 106 -2.44 4.85 -0.24
CA ILE A 106 -2.57 4.98 -1.70
C ILE A 106 -3.33 6.25 -2.09
N PHE A 107 -4.50 6.50 -1.48
CA PHE A 107 -5.37 7.60 -1.89
C PHE A 107 -4.80 8.97 -1.50
N SER A 108 -4.19 9.07 -0.31
CA SER A 108 -3.48 10.27 0.10
C SER A 108 -2.33 10.62 -0.85
N HIS A 109 -1.57 9.63 -1.33
CA HIS A 109 -0.49 9.85 -2.30
C HIS A 109 -0.99 10.18 -3.71
N LEU A 110 -2.23 9.84 -4.06
CA LEU A 110 -2.89 10.28 -5.29
C LEU A 110 -3.55 11.67 -5.16
N GLY A 111 -3.49 12.28 -3.98
CA GLY A 111 -4.12 13.57 -3.70
C GLY A 111 -5.64 13.50 -3.53
N ILE A 112 -6.19 12.30 -3.37
CA ILE A 112 -7.63 12.09 -3.18
C ILE A 112 -7.94 12.29 -1.69
N ASP A 113 -8.54 13.43 -1.36
CA ASP A 113 -8.88 13.83 0.02
C ASP A 113 -10.41 13.78 0.27
N THR A 114 -11.12 12.90 -0.44
CA THR A 114 -12.57 12.75 -0.25
C THR A 114 -12.86 12.01 1.05
N GLU A 115 -13.47 12.71 2.01
CA GLU A 115 -13.90 12.12 3.28
C GLU A 115 -14.91 10.99 3.06
N GLY A 116 -14.53 9.77 3.41
CA GLY A 116 -15.45 8.64 3.58
C GLY A 116 -15.92 7.92 2.32
N SER A 117 -15.49 8.31 1.11
CA SER A 117 -15.70 7.51 -0.10
C SER A 117 -14.73 7.90 -1.23
N ILE A 118 -14.39 6.94 -2.08
CA ILE A 118 -13.57 7.16 -3.27
C ILE A 118 -14.52 7.37 -4.45
N ASP A 119 -14.60 8.58 -4.99
CA ASP A 119 -15.41 8.88 -6.18
C ASP A 119 -14.67 8.48 -7.46
N HIS A 120 -14.12 7.26 -7.52
CA HIS A 120 -13.47 6.71 -8.70
C HIS A 120 -13.74 5.20 -8.82
N PRO A 121 -13.97 4.67 -10.03
CA PRO A 121 -13.98 3.23 -10.23
C PRO A 121 -12.62 2.62 -9.86
N VAL A 122 -12.60 1.56 -9.06
CA VAL A 122 -11.36 0.87 -8.68
C VAL A 122 -11.28 -0.49 -9.37
N VAL A 123 -10.22 -0.72 -10.13
CA VAL A 123 -9.88 -2.02 -10.71
C VAL A 123 -8.70 -2.60 -9.92
N MET A 124 -8.88 -3.79 -9.36
CA MET A 124 -7.90 -4.37 -8.44
C MET A 124 -7.62 -5.84 -8.73
N THR A 125 -6.33 -6.22 -8.69
CA THR A 125 -5.92 -7.62 -8.82
C THR A 125 -6.21 -8.44 -7.56
N GLU A 126 -6.39 -9.75 -7.70
CA GLU A 126 -6.58 -10.65 -6.56
C GLU A 126 -5.99 -12.03 -6.80
N ALA A 127 -5.80 -12.79 -5.72
CA ALA A 127 -5.33 -14.17 -5.79
C ALA A 127 -6.27 -15.06 -6.61
N LEU A 128 -5.70 -16.03 -7.33
CA LEU A 128 -6.48 -17.10 -7.94
C LEU A 128 -7.24 -17.86 -6.85
N LEU A 129 -8.51 -18.17 -7.14
CA LEU A 129 -9.43 -18.83 -6.21
C LEU A 129 -9.55 -18.09 -4.85
N ASN A 130 -9.50 -16.76 -4.87
CA ASN A 130 -9.66 -15.94 -3.66
C ASN A 130 -10.96 -16.31 -2.93
N PRO A 131 -10.91 -16.63 -1.61
CA PRO A 131 -12.10 -16.92 -0.82
C PRO A 131 -13.15 -15.82 -0.93
N ASN A 132 -14.42 -16.22 -1.03
CA ASN A 132 -15.53 -15.29 -1.16
C ASN A 132 -15.60 -14.28 0.00
N TYR A 133 -15.26 -14.72 1.22
CA TYR A 133 -15.20 -13.86 2.39
C TYR A 133 -14.16 -12.74 2.22
N SER A 134 -12.91 -13.09 1.85
CA SER A 134 -11.85 -12.11 1.59
C SER A 134 -12.22 -11.15 0.46
N ARG A 135 -12.85 -11.66 -0.61
CA ARG A 135 -13.35 -10.81 -1.71
C ARG A 135 -14.42 -9.82 -1.22
N MET A 136 -15.36 -10.27 -0.41
CA MET A 136 -16.43 -9.43 0.13
C MET A 136 -15.91 -8.36 1.08
N CYS A 137 -15.05 -8.73 2.04
CA CYS A 137 -14.47 -7.78 2.99
C CYS A 137 -13.63 -6.72 2.28
N LYS A 138 -12.80 -7.10 1.31
CA LYS A 138 -12.01 -6.16 0.50
C LYS A 138 -12.90 -5.16 -0.25
N LYS A 139 -14.02 -5.62 -0.84
CA LYS A 139 -15.01 -4.73 -1.48
C LYS A 139 -15.68 -3.77 -0.49
N LYS A 140 -15.85 -4.18 0.77
CA LYS A 140 -16.49 -3.34 1.79
C LYS A 140 -15.61 -2.17 2.21
N ILE A 141 -14.29 -2.35 2.24
CA ILE A 141 -13.32 -1.32 2.68
C ILE A 141 -13.15 -0.23 1.62
N LEU A 142 -13.42 -0.53 0.34
CA LEU A 142 -13.34 0.43 -0.77
C LEU A 142 -14.64 1.24 -0.97
N LYS A 143 -15.67 1.01 -0.15
CA LYS A 143 -16.94 1.72 -0.21
C LYS A 143 -16.97 2.82 0.83
#